data_AF-A0A5N6LL71-F1
#
_entry.id   AF-A0A5N6LL71-F1
#
_cell.length_a   1.000
_cell.length_b   1.000
_cell.length_c   1.000
_cell.angle_alpha   90.00
_cell.angle_beta   90.00
_cell.angle_gamma   90.00
#
_symmetry.space_group_name_H-M   'P 1'
#
loop_
_entity.id
_entity.type
_entity.pdbx_description
1 polymer ?
#
loop_
_entity_poly.entity_id
_entity_poly.type
_entity_poly.pdbx_seq_one_letter_code
_entity_poly.pdbx_strand_id
1 'polypeptide(L)'
;MATSIASQLQAIRSIVKVADTESNKRPFTRPSILFDAKEAADIDLDTLFNLALSALAGWRCGFGINQVCSFWYLSIWSNHKLDQPPDILVYAKSLTRLEILVSQDERFGNYKNDLFAHKSKELDRELMGIEENNQINASVSSYLRLLSGYFQLPSALRTLEYLIRRYKIHVYNIEELILCALPYHDTHVFVRIVQLLDTGHGKWMFLEGVKTSGAPPPRKVIVQQCVRDMGILEALCNYASPSKKVQPSRPVISFCTAVVIEVFGSLPVIDSDVVKRILPYLVSSLQSHSKGNIDHKNRTAASLTVTGQQPSLQVLLLLLRLNQRPRPLGEARLTKNAHGSPEELRLASSMIMAGALMIVGLLANRSTLSPNLVKSLIRSIVDVAREDTEHSTDLQLFRVSFMALVNVVQFQSIEVLPKKVVDILKEIRDLSGILFGLTKEFNVDKFMAILLESLMEYSSNDDGCHQVLLSIIETVPVNALVGRLVSKLLYTSMKLYKKGNETSSSSAPG
;
A
#
# COMPACT_ATOMS: atom_id res chain seq x y z
N MET A 1 -25.68 -37.67 -23.86
CA MET A 1 -26.30 -36.32 -23.95
C MET A 1 -26.71 -35.71 -22.60
N ALA A 2 -26.87 -36.48 -21.51
CA ALA A 2 -27.26 -35.95 -20.19
C ALA A 2 -26.19 -35.11 -19.45
N THR A 3 -24.92 -35.15 -19.88
CA THR A 3 -23.82 -34.43 -19.22
C THR A 3 -23.73 -32.95 -19.61
N SER A 4 -24.19 -32.56 -20.82
CA SER A 4 -24.16 -31.18 -21.30
C SER A 4 -25.13 -30.27 -20.53
N ILE A 5 -26.35 -30.77 -20.30
CA ILE A 5 -27.39 -30.01 -19.59
C ILE A 5 -27.01 -29.85 -18.12
N ALA A 6 -26.39 -30.86 -17.49
CA ALA A 6 -25.90 -30.75 -16.12
C ALA A 6 -24.77 -29.71 -16.00
N SER A 7 -23.81 -29.69 -16.94
CA SER A 7 -22.76 -28.66 -16.96
C SER A 7 -23.31 -27.26 -17.26
N GLN A 8 -24.31 -27.15 -18.14
CA GLN A 8 -24.97 -25.88 -18.47
C GLN A 8 -25.81 -25.38 -17.30
N LEU A 9 -26.54 -26.25 -16.59
CA LEU A 9 -27.24 -25.92 -15.35
C LEU A 9 -26.27 -25.53 -14.24
N GLN A 10 -25.09 -26.14 -14.15
CA GLN A 10 -24.08 -25.76 -13.15
C GLN A 10 -23.45 -24.39 -13.47
N ALA A 11 -23.20 -24.09 -14.75
CA ALA A 11 -22.76 -22.77 -15.19
C ALA A 11 -23.85 -21.70 -14.97
N ILE A 12 -25.10 -21.99 -15.32
CA ILE A 12 -26.24 -21.10 -15.07
C ILE A 12 -26.45 -20.92 -13.56
N ARG A 13 -26.34 -21.97 -12.74
CA ARG A 13 -26.46 -21.88 -11.27
C ARG A 13 -25.33 -21.07 -10.64
N SER A 14 -24.14 -21.04 -11.25
CA SER A 14 -23.05 -20.15 -10.81
C SER A 14 -23.33 -18.67 -11.14
N ILE A 15 -24.10 -18.40 -12.19
CA ILE A 15 -24.53 -17.06 -12.63
C ILE A 15 -25.78 -16.60 -11.85
N VAL A 16 -26.73 -17.52 -11.61
CA VAL A 16 -28.03 -17.31 -10.94
C VAL A 16 -27.90 -17.27 -9.41
N LYS A 17 -26.78 -17.73 -8.82
CA LYS A 17 -26.46 -17.47 -7.40
C LYS A 17 -26.47 -15.97 -7.03
N VAL A 18 -26.40 -15.06 -8.00
CA VAL A 18 -26.57 -13.61 -7.80
C VAL A 18 -28.04 -13.22 -7.61
N ALA A 19 -28.99 -14.03 -8.07
CA ALA A 19 -30.43 -13.74 -8.05
C ALA A 19 -31.23 -14.60 -7.05
N ASP A 20 -30.89 -15.87 -6.83
CA ASP A 20 -31.59 -16.75 -5.90
C ASP A 20 -30.64 -17.37 -4.86
N THR A 21 -30.59 -16.78 -3.67
CA THR A 21 -30.05 -17.44 -2.47
C THR A 21 -31.14 -17.63 -1.42
N GLU A 22 -32.17 -18.40 -1.76
CA GLU A 22 -32.92 -19.11 -0.72
C GLU A 22 -32.16 -20.36 -0.26
N SER A 23 -31.43 -20.15 0.85
CA SER A 23 -31.15 -21.09 1.95
C SER A 23 -30.95 -22.59 1.64
N ASN A 24 -29.68 -23.01 1.62
CA ASN A 24 -29.33 -24.24 2.35
C ASN A 24 -29.47 -23.94 3.84
N LYS A 25 -30.62 -24.34 4.42
CA LYS A 25 -30.98 -24.38 5.86
C LYS A 25 -29.84 -23.99 6.82
N ARG A 26 -29.58 -22.69 6.95
CA ARG A 26 -29.01 -22.08 8.15
C ARG A 26 -30.18 -21.35 8.81
N PRO A 27 -30.29 -21.33 10.14
CA PRO A 27 -31.32 -20.52 10.79
C PRO A 27 -31.23 -19.08 10.25
N PHE A 28 -32.38 -18.41 10.10
CA PHE A 28 -32.50 -17.02 9.63
C PHE A 28 -31.68 -16.09 10.55
N THR A 29 -30.37 -16.01 10.34
CA THR A 29 -29.46 -15.23 11.17
C THR A 29 -28.96 -14.09 10.31
N ARG A 30 -29.38 -12.86 10.65
CA ARG A 30 -28.98 -11.65 9.95
C ARG A 30 -27.44 -11.55 9.96
N PRO A 31 -26.78 -11.23 8.83
CA PRO A 31 -25.33 -11.17 8.78
C PRO A 31 -24.82 -10.09 9.73
N SER A 32 -23.90 -10.46 10.62
CA SER A 32 -23.30 -9.54 11.60
C SER A 32 -21.88 -9.92 11.95
N ILE A 33 -21.01 -8.90 11.98
CA ILE A 33 -19.63 -9.03 12.46
C ILE A 33 -19.51 -8.70 13.95
N LEU A 34 -20.53 -8.08 14.55
CA LEU A 34 -20.51 -7.61 15.94
C LEU A 34 -21.34 -8.46 16.90
N PHE A 35 -22.34 -9.17 16.40
CA PHE A 35 -23.32 -9.88 17.23
C PHE A 35 -23.36 -11.36 16.87
N ASP A 36 -23.61 -12.22 17.85
CA ASP A 36 -23.77 -13.64 17.59
C ASP A 36 -25.04 -13.94 16.81
N ALA A 37 -25.11 -15.09 16.16
CA ALA A 37 -26.18 -15.38 15.20
C ALA A 37 -27.59 -15.28 15.81
N LYS A 38 -27.72 -15.63 17.11
CA LYS A 38 -28.95 -15.45 17.89
C LYS A 38 -29.20 -13.97 18.21
N GLU A 39 -28.22 -13.28 18.80
CA GLU A 39 -28.33 -11.84 19.09
C GLU A 39 -28.58 -11.00 17.83
N ALA A 40 -27.94 -11.30 16.72
CA ALA A 40 -28.13 -10.62 15.44
C ALA A 40 -29.56 -10.80 14.89
N ALA A 41 -30.19 -11.94 15.20
CA ALA A 41 -31.60 -12.20 14.92
C ALA A 41 -32.54 -11.56 15.97
N ASP A 42 -32.12 -11.54 17.25
CA ASP A 42 -32.86 -11.04 18.43
C ASP A 42 -32.64 -9.55 18.73
N ILE A 43 -31.78 -8.84 17.98
CA ILE A 43 -31.70 -7.37 17.94
C ILE A 43 -32.92 -6.88 17.15
N ASP A 44 -34.08 -7.24 17.69
CA ASP A 44 -35.44 -6.90 17.33
C ASP A 44 -36.00 -6.34 18.65
N LEU A 45 -36.12 -5.02 18.71
CA LEU A 45 -36.69 -4.20 19.79
C LEU A 45 -36.09 -4.23 21.22
N ASP A 46 -35.98 -5.37 21.92
CA ASP A 46 -35.84 -5.37 23.40
C ASP A 46 -34.43 -5.10 23.96
N THR A 47 -33.41 -5.66 23.32
CA THR A 47 -32.00 -5.43 23.71
C THR A 47 -31.57 -3.97 23.47
N LEU A 48 -32.25 -3.31 22.54
CA LEU A 48 -31.99 -1.95 22.12
C LEU A 48 -32.56 -0.89 23.07
N PHE A 49 -33.70 -1.18 23.69
CA PHE A 49 -34.28 -0.36 24.74
C PHE A 49 -33.34 -0.26 25.95
N ASN A 50 -32.76 -1.39 26.37
CA ASN A 50 -31.86 -1.45 27.52
C ASN A 50 -30.49 -0.80 27.26
N LEU A 51 -29.94 -0.93 26.04
CA LEU A 51 -28.69 -0.25 25.65
C LEU A 51 -28.86 1.26 25.44
N ALA A 52 -30.04 1.70 24.98
CA ALA A 52 -30.37 3.13 24.89
C ALA A 52 -30.55 3.74 26.29
N LEU A 53 -31.19 3.01 27.21
CA LEU A 53 -31.33 3.39 28.62
C LEU A 53 -29.98 3.49 29.35
N SER A 54 -29.06 2.52 29.14
CA SER A 54 -27.72 2.57 29.75
C SER A 54 -26.86 3.71 29.18
N ALA A 55 -27.02 4.02 27.90
CA ALA A 55 -26.32 5.14 27.26
C ALA A 55 -26.86 6.52 27.71
N LEU A 56 -28.17 6.61 27.97
CA LEU A 56 -28.82 7.80 28.53
C LEU A 56 -28.53 7.99 30.02
N ALA A 57 -28.42 6.90 30.80
CA ALA A 57 -28.04 6.96 32.21
C ALA A 57 -26.58 7.40 32.41
N GLY A 58 -25.69 7.08 31.46
CA GLY A 58 -24.29 7.53 31.46
C GLY A 58 -24.08 9.03 31.15
N TRP A 59 -25.13 9.75 30.73
CA TRP A 59 -25.08 11.18 30.38
C TRP A 59 -25.77 12.11 31.39
N ARG A 60 -25.97 11.63 32.62
CA ARG A 60 -26.50 12.45 33.72
C ARG A 60 -25.50 12.51 34.87
N CYS A 61 -24.43 13.29 34.70
CA CYS A 61 -23.76 14.02 35.78
C CYS A 61 -22.86 15.11 35.17
N GLY A 62 -23.28 16.37 35.26
CA GLY A 62 -22.41 17.52 34.97
C GLY A 62 -23.08 18.69 34.23
N PHE A 63 -23.88 19.47 34.96
CA PHE A 63 -24.23 20.90 34.75
C PHE A 63 -24.70 21.42 33.37
N GLY A 64 -26.00 21.75 33.31
CA GLY A 64 -26.58 23.04 32.91
C GLY A 64 -26.32 23.62 31.51
N ILE A 65 -27.34 23.57 30.63
CA ILE A 65 -27.84 24.70 29.82
C ILE A 65 -29.30 24.40 29.37
N ASN A 66 -30.20 25.26 29.85
CA ASN A 66 -31.51 25.70 29.37
C ASN A 66 -32.58 24.73 28.80
N GLN A 67 -33.70 24.75 29.52
CA GLN A 67 -34.99 24.10 29.31
C GLN A 67 -35.74 24.64 28.07
N VAL A 68 -35.56 24.02 26.90
CA VAL A 68 -36.62 24.02 25.85
C VAL A 68 -36.68 22.69 25.07
N CYS A 69 -35.62 21.87 25.04
CA CYS A 69 -35.63 20.63 24.23
C CYS A 69 -36.40 19.44 24.85
N SER A 70 -36.80 19.48 26.12
CA SER A 70 -37.39 18.31 26.78
C SER A 70 -38.88 18.10 26.49
N PHE A 71 -39.64 19.14 26.15
CA PHE A 71 -41.10 19.01 25.99
C PHE A 71 -41.55 18.62 24.57
N TRP A 72 -40.79 19.03 23.55
CA TRP A 72 -41.13 18.69 22.15
C TRP A 72 -40.81 17.22 21.81
N TYR A 73 -39.79 16.63 22.43
CA TYR A 73 -39.41 15.24 22.21
C TYR A 73 -40.29 14.24 22.97
N LEU A 74 -40.87 14.63 24.12
CA LEU A 74 -41.77 13.77 24.90
C LEU A 74 -43.21 13.72 24.33
N SER A 75 -43.73 14.82 23.75
CA SER A 75 -45.08 14.81 23.18
C SER A 75 -45.21 14.04 21.86
N ILE A 76 -44.13 13.88 21.08
CA ILE A 76 -44.13 13.04 19.88
C ILE A 76 -43.99 11.55 20.23
N TRP A 77 -43.50 11.22 21.43
CA TRP A 77 -43.11 9.86 21.82
C TRP A 77 -43.95 9.28 22.97
N SER A 78 -45.22 9.69 23.07
CA SER A 78 -46.16 9.13 24.07
C SER A 78 -47.38 8.43 23.45
N ASN A 79 -47.52 8.35 22.13
CA ASN A 79 -48.77 7.83 21.54
C ASN A 79 -48.66 7.02 20.25
N HIS A 80 -47.52 6.42 19.94
CA HIS A 80 -47.47 5.33 18.97
C HIS A 80 -46.45 4.29 19.39
N LYS A 81 -46.94 3.09 19.72
CA LYS A 81 -46.19 1.83 19.55
C LYS A 81 -45.61 1.87 18.14
N LEU A 82 -44.31 2.07 18.04
CA LEU A 82 -43.59 2.09 16.78
C LEU A 82 -42.75 0.82 16.74
N ASP A 83 -43.35 -0.22 16.16
CA ASP A 83 -42.68 -1.31 15.47
C ASP A 83 -41.77 -0.72 14.38
N GLN A 84 -40.64 -0.15 14.76
CA GLN A 84 -39.65 0.31 13.79
C GLN A 84 -38.72 -0.84 13.44
N PRO A 85 -38.54 -1.17 12.15
CA PRO A 85 -37.73 -2.29 11.75
C PRO A 85 -36.27 -2.10 12.23
N PRO A 86 -35.60 -3.19 12.65
CA PRO A 86 -34.25 -3.18 13.22
C PRO A 86 -33.17 -2.46 12.40
N ASP A 87 -33.41 -2.21 11.12
CA ASP A 87 -32.50 -1.49 10.23
C ASP A 87 -32.42 0.02 10.52
N ILE A 88 -33.49 0.64 11.05
CA ILE A 88 -33.52 2.07 11.40
C ILE A 88 -32.58 2.39 12.57
N LEU A 89 -32.36 1.40 13.45
CA LEU A 89 -31.59 1.56 14.67
C LEU A 89 -30.11 1.25 14.47
N VAL A 90 -29.80 0.28 13.60
CA VAL A 90 -28.43 0.14 13.06
C VAL A 90 -28.01 1.42 12.35
N TYR A 91 -28.91 2.01 11.56
CA TYR A 91 -28.68 3.31 10.92
C TYR A 91 -28.39 4.43 11.93
N ALA A 92 -29.27 4.65 12.93
CA ALA A 92 -29.08 5.72 13.91
C ALA A 92 -27.77 5.59 14.69
N LYS A 93 -27.41 4.37 15.11
CA LYS A 93 -26.10 4.11 15.75
C LYS A 93 -24.94 4.34 14.78
N SER A 94 -25.06 3.90 13.53
CA SER A 94 -24.00 4.09 12.52
C SER A 94 -23.72 5.57 12.23
N LEU A 95 -24.76 6.42 12.22
CA LEU A 95 -24.59 7.87 12.06
C LEU A 95 -23.80 8.49 13.21
N THR A 96 -24.15 8.20 14.46
CA THR A 96 -23.39 8.70 15.62
C THR A 96 -21.94 8.23 15.59
N ARG A 97 -21.69 7.00 15.13
CA ARG A 97 -20.33 6.45 14.99
C ARG A 97 -19.58 7.05 13.80
N LEU A 98 -20.28 7.37 12.71
CA LEU A 98 -19.72 8.12 11.60
C LEU A 98 -19.26 9.50 12.07
N GLU A 99 -20.03 10.19 12.91
CA GLU A 99 -19.62 11.51 13.45
C GLU A 99 -18.33 11.42 14.29
N ILE A 100 -18.15 10.34 15.05
CA ILE A 100 -16.87 10.07 15.73
C ILE A 100 -15.75 9.89 14.70
N LEU A 101 -15.97 9.13 13.63
CA LEU A 101 -14.96 8.97 12.56
C LEU A 101 -14.67 10.29 11.85
N VAL A 102 -15.68 11.13 11.61
CA VAL A 102 -15.51 12.48 11.02
C VAL A 102 -14.65 13.36 11.93
N SER A 103 -14.79 13.24 13.25
CA SER A 103 -13.92 13.96 14.20
C SER A 103 -12.46 13.49 14.16
N GLN A 104 -12.20 12.26 13.69
CA GLN A 104 -10.85 11.73 13.51
C GLN A 104 -10.29 12.05 12.12
N ASP A 105 -11.13 11.98 11.08
CA ASP A 105 -10.78 12.27 9.69
C ASP A 105 -11.99 12.83 8.94
N GLU A 106 -11.90 14.11 8.55
CA GLU A 106 -12.98 14.84 7.89
C GLU A 106 -13.42 14.21 6.57
N ARG A 107 -12.56 13.40 5.93
CA ARG A 107 -12.89 12.71 4.67
C ARG A 107 -14.08 11.76 4.83
N PHE A 108 -14.36 11.28 6.03
CA PHE A 108 -15.57 10.50 6.31
C PHE A 108 -16.85 11.33 6.16
N GLY A 109 -16.77 12.66 6.27
CA GLY A 109 -17.91 13.58 6.15
C GLY A 109 -18.56 13.54 4.77
N ASN A 110 -17.77 13.23 3.74
CA ASN A 110 -18.23 13.08 2.35
C ASN A 110 -19.30 12.00 2.20
N TYR A 111 -19.33 11.01 3.10
CA TYR A 111 -20.28 9.89 3.04
C TYR A 111 -21.56 10.12 3.83
N LYS A 112 -21.67 11.23 4.60
CA LYS A 112 -22.86 11.55 5.41
C LYS A 112 -24.11 11.75 4.54
N ASN A 113 -23.94 12.38 3.38
CA ASN A 113 -25.02 12.64 2.42
C ASN A 113 -25.06 11.62 1.27
N ASP A 114 -24.23 10.57 1.34
CA ASP A 114 -24.14 9.48 0.37
C ASP A 114 -24.57 8.15 1.04
N LEU A 115 -23.61 7.31 1.42
CA LEU A 115 -23.87 5.99 2.03
C LEU A 115 -24.71 6.07 3.32
N PHE A 116 -24.57 7.15 4.08
CA PHE A 116 -25.28 7.33 5.36
C PHE A 116 -26.42 8.36 5.28
N ALA A 117 -26.86 8.72 4.07
CA ALA A 117 -27.98 9.63 3.88
C ALA A 117 -29.29 9.08 4.43
N HIS A 118 -30.24 9.94 4.77
CA HIS A 118 -31.56 9.48 5.27
C HIS A 118 -32.26 8.55 4.28
N LYS A 119 -32.11 8.79 2.97
CA LYS A 119 -32.65 7.96 1.89
C LYS A 119 -32.08 6.53 1.85
N SER A 120 -30.89 6.28 2.40
CA SER A 120 -30.29 4.93 2.34
C SER A 120 -30.98 3.92 3.26
N LYS A 121 -31.82 4.39 4.20
CA LYS A 121 -32.65 3.53 5.06
C LYS A 121 -33.65 2.66 4.31
N GLU A 122 -34.09 3.12 3.14
CA GLU A 122 -35.13 2.45 2.33
C GLU A 122 -34.55 1.83 1.05
N LEU A 123 -33.25 2.02 0.80
CA LEU A 123 -32.53 1.46 -0.34
C LEU A 123 -32.47 -0.06 -0.28
N ASP A 124 -33.10 -0.75 -1.22
CA ASP A 124 -32.90 -2.18 -1.43
C ASP A 124 -32.06 -2.39 -2.68
N ARG A 125 -30.88 -2.99 -2.48
CA ARG A 125 -29.85 -3.12 -3.50
C ARG A 125 -30.25 -4.09 -4.63
N GLU A 126 -31.14 -5.02 -4.33
CA GLU A 126 -31.67 -5.99 -5.30
C GLU A 126 -32.67 -5.35 -6.26
N LEU A 127 -33.27 -4.22 -5.87
CA LEU A 127 -34.23 -3.48 -6.69
C LEU A 127 -33.58 -2.36 -7.52
N MET A 128 -32.26 -2.19 -7.43
CA MET A 128 -31.55 -1.11 -8.13
C MET A 128 -31.05 -1.53 -9.51
N GLY A 129 -30.99 -0.56 -10.42
CA GLY A 129 -30.41 -0.76 -11.75
C GLY A 129 -28.90 -1.06 -11.71
N ILE A 130 -28.35 -1.57 -12.82
CA ILE A 130 -26.92 -1.94 -12.91
C ILE A 130 -26.03 -0.71 -12.68
N GLU A 131 -26.38 0.42 -13.29
CA GLU A 131 -25.65 1.68 -13.19
C GLU A 131 -25.64 2.24 -11.76
N GLU A 132 -26.78 2.20 -11.08
CA GLU A 132 -26.91 2.63 -9.69
C GLU A 132 -26.11 1.72 -8.76
N ASN A 133 -26.18 0.40 -8.98
CA ASN A 133 -25.38 -0.57 -8.24
C ASN A 133 -23.87 -0.34 -8.43
N ASN A 134 -23.44 0.06 -9.62
CA ASN A 134 -22.05 0.41 -9.89
C ASN A 134 -21.61 1.72 -9.19
N GLN A 135 -22.50 2.70 -9.08
CA GLN A 135 -22.22 3.92 -8.30
C GLN A 135 -22.07 3.60 -6.80
N ILE A 136 -22.95 2.75 -6.26
CA ILE A 136 -22.85 2.28 -4.88
C ILE A 136 -21.54 1.51 -4.67
N ASN A 137 -21.17 0.63 -5.60
CA ASN A 137 -19.89 -0.08 -5.58
C ASN A 137 -18.71 0.90 -5.47
N ALA A 138 -18.68 1.95 -6.30
CA ALA A 138 -17.62 2.94 -6.27
C ALA A 138 -17.54 3.69 -4.93
N SER A 139 -18.69 4.11 -4.38
CA SER A 139 -18.78 4.76 -3.07
C SER A 139 -18.32 3.84 -1.93
N VAL A 140 -18.78 2.59 -1.92
CA VAL A 140 -18.37 1.58 -0.93
C VAL A 140 -16.88 1.29 -1.03
N SER A 141 -16.34 1.07 -2.23
CA SER A 141 -14.91 0.81 -2.43
C SER A 141 -14.04 1.99 -1.97
N SER A 142 -14.49 3.23 -2.18
CA SER A 142 -13.81 4.42 -1.67
C SER A 142 -13.88 4.52 -0.14
N TYR A 143 -15.05 4.25 0.45
CA TYR A 143 -15.24 4.24 1.90
C TYR A 143 -14.37 3.18 2.58
N LEU A 144 -14.36 1.95 2.06
CA LEU A 144 -13.58 0.84 2.63
C LEU A 144 -12.07 1.09 2.57
N ARG A 145 -11.56 1.71 1.49
CA ARG A 145 -10.14 2.11 1.41
C ARG A 145 -9.77 3.10 2.52
N LEU A 146 -10.64 4.09 2.79
CA LEU A 146 -10.45 5.03 3.88
C LEU A 146 -10.57 4.34 5.26
N LEU A 147 -11.59 3.49 5.42
CA LEU A 147 -11.87 2.74 6.64
C LEU A 147 -10.72 1.81 7.04
N SER A 148 -9.95 1.28 6.08
CA SER A 148 -8.82 0.38 6.34
C SER A 148 -7.80 0.93 7.34
N GLY A 149 -7.61 2.26 7.38
CA GLY A 149 -6.70 2.91 8.34
C GLY A 149 -7.26 3.02 9.76
N TYR A 150 -8.56 2.84 9.92
CA TYR A 150 -9.31 3.00 11.17
C TYR A 150 -10.01 1.70 11.59
N PHE A 151 -9.72 0.58 10.92
CA PHE A 151 -10.49 -0.67 11.00
C PHE A 151 -10.59 -1.23 12.43
N GLN A 152 -9.57 -1.02 13.26
CA GLN A 152 -9.57 -1.47 14.67
C GLN A 152 -10.46 -0.60 15.58
N LEU A 153 -10.92 0.57 15.13
CA LEU A 153 -11.79 1.42 15.93
C LEU A 153 -13.20 0.83 16.04
N PRO A 154 -13.81 0.78 17.25
CA PRO A 154 -15.19 0.34 17.40
C PRO A 154 -16.18 1.13 16.54
N SER A 155 -15.92 2.43 16.32
CA SER A 155 -16.74 3.27 15.44
C SER A 155 -16.70 2.81 13.98
N ALA A 156 -15.53 2.36 13.49
CA ALA A 156 -15.36 1.84 12.14
C ALA A 156 -16.10 0.50 11.94
N LEU A 157 -16.03 -0.38 12.93
CA LEU A 157 -16.75 -1.67 12.85
C LEU A 157 -18.26 -1.49 12.85
N ARG A 158 -18.77 -0.47 13.56
CA ARG A 158 -20.21 -0.15 13.61
C ARG A 158 -20.73 0.44 12.30
N THR A 159 -19.95 1.27 11.62
CA THR A 159 -20.32 1.75 10.28
C THR A 159 -20.20 0.63 9.25
N LEU A 160 -19.20 -0.25 9.38
CA LEU A 160 -19.06 -1.43 8.54
C LEU A 160 -20.23 -2.40 8.68
N GLU A 161 -20.71 -2.65 9.91
CA GLU A 161 -21.90 -3.45 10.20
C GLU A 161 -23.14 -2.92 9.46
N TYR A 162 -23.33 -1.59 9.43
CA TYR A 162 -24.42 -0.98 8.66
C TYR A 162 -24.29 -1.27 7.16
N LEU A 163 -23.09 -1.14 6.59
CA LEU A 163 -22.85 -1.45 5.18
C LEU A 163 -23.07 -2.94 4.88
N ILE A 164 -22.68 -3.84 5.78
CA ILE A 164 -22.90 -5.28 5.64
C ILE A 164 -24.39 -5.60 5.58
N ARG A 165 -25.18 -5.01 6.49
CA ARG A 165 -26.61 -5.29 6.61
C ARG A 165 -27.45 -4.59 5.54
N ARG A 166 -27.20 -3.31 5.28
CA ARG A 166 -28.01 -2.50 4.36
C ARG A 166 -27.58 -2.64 2.91
N TYR A 167 -26.29 -2.52 2.64
CA TYR A 167 -25.75 -2.53 1.29
C TYR A 167 -25.31 -3.92 0.83
N LYS A 168 -25.46 -4.95 1.69
CA LYS A 168 -25.06 -6.33 1.41
C LYS A 168 -23.63 -6.41 0.84
N ILE A 169 -22.69 -5.62 1.37
CA ILE A 169 -21.32 -5.54 0.81
C ILE A 169 -20.56 -6.87 0.88
N HIS A 170 -20.98 -7.78 1.76
CA HIS A 170 -20.48 -9.16 1.86
C HIS A 170 -20.90 -10.04 0.67
N VAL A 171 -21.83 -9.58 -0.17
CA VAL A 171 -22.27 -10.22 -1.41
C VAL A 171 -21.74 -9.47 -2.63
N TYR A 172 -21.89 -8.14 -2.66
CA TYR A 172 -21.58 -7.33 -3.85
C TYR A 172 -20.16 -6.76 -3.91
N ASN A 173 -19.46 -6.66 -2.77
CA ASN A 173 -18.15 -6.02 -2.63
C ASN A 173 -17.15 -6.92 -1.89
N ILE A 174 -17.18 -8.21 -2.20
CA ILE A 174 -16.39 -9.25 -1.50
C ILE A 174 -14.90 -8.92 -1.54
N GLU A 175 -14.38 -8.59 -2.72
CA GLU A 175 -12.95 -8.32 -2.90
C GLU A 175 -12.49 -7.11 -2.10
N GLU A 176 -13.17 -5.97 -2.19
CA GLU A 176 -12.81 -4.78 -1.42
C GLU A 176 -12.95 -4.97 0.08
N LEU A 177 -13.94 -5.73 0.53
CA LEU A 177 -14.11 -6.04 1.94
C LEU A 177 -12.97 -6.92 2.47
N ILE A 178 -12.54 -7.92 1.69
CA ILE A 178 -11.37 -8.74 2.03
C ILE A 178 -10.12 -7.85 2.08
N LEU A 179 -9.84 -7.09 1.03
CA LEU A 179 -8.64 -6.25 0.93
C LEU A 179 -8.56 -5.18 2.04
N CYS A 180 -9.71 -4.64 2.46
CA CYS A 180 -9.81 -3.72 3.59
C CYS A 180 -9.43 -4.39 4.93
N ALA A 181 -9.89 -5.62 5.15
CA ALA A 181 -9.72 -6.34 6.41
C ALA A 181 -8.42 -7.16 6.49
N LEU A 182 -7.80 -7.51 5.35
CA LEU A 182 -6.66 -8.42 5.27
C LEU A 182 -5.40 -7.97 6.03
N PRO A 183 -5.07 -6.67 6.15
CA PRO A 183 -3.99 -6.22 7.03
C PRO A 183 -4.18 -6.64 8.50
N TYR A 184 -5.41 -6.96 8.90
CA TYR A 184 -5.83 -7.39 10.24
C TYR A 184 -6.26 -8.86 10.27
N HIS A 185 -5.66 -9.69 9.40
CA HIS A 185 -5.98 -11.12 9.25
C HIS A 185 -5.85 -11.94 10.55
N ASP A 186 -5.04 -11.49 11.50
CA ASP A 186 -4.83 -12.12 12.80
C ASP A 186 -5.92 -11.79 13.84
N THR A 187 -6.91 -10.96 13.47
CA THR A 187 -7.99 -10.54 14.37
C THR A 187 -9.24 -11.42 14.25
N HIS A 188 -10.01 -11.52 15.34
CA HIS A 188 -11.32 -12.19 15.31
C HIS A 188 -12.32 -11.52 14.38
N VAL A 189 -12.24 -10.19 14.20
CA VAL A 189 -13.12 -9.46 13.28
C VAL A 189 -12.92 -9.93 11.85
N PHE A 190 -11.68 -10.17 11.42
CA PHE A 190 -11.40 -10.73 10.11
C PHE A 190 -12.04 -12.11 9.92
N VAL A 191 -11.93 -12.99 10.91
CA VAL A 191 -12.59 -14.32 10.89
C VAL A 191 -14.10 -14.18 10.73
N ARG A 192 -14.73 -13.30 11.51
CA ARG A 192 -16.19 -13.04 11.41
C ARG A 192 -16.58 -12.52 10.04
N ILE A 193 -15.80 -11.62 9.44
CA ILE A 193 -16.04 -11.15 8.07
C ILE A 193 -15.97 -12.33 7.10
N VAL A 194 -14.89 -13.10 7.11
CA VAL A 194 -14.69 -14.23 6.19
C VAL A 194 -15.83 -15.26 6.31
N GLN A 195 -16.34 -15.51 7.51
CA GLN A 195 -17.50 -16.39 7.74
C GLN A 195 -18.80 -15.91 7.07
N LEU A 196 -18.93 -14.60 6.80
CA LEU A 196 -20.09 -14.03 6.10
C LEU A 196 -19.96 -14.06 4.57
N LEU A 197 -18.74 -14.20 4.03
CA LEU A 197 -18.49 -14.12 2.58
C LEU A 197 -18.77 -15.45 1.88
N ASP A 198 -19.18 -15.43 0.61
CA ASP A 198 -19.07 -16.61 -0.28
C ASP A 198 -17.68 -16.59 -0.95
N THR A 199 -16.74 -17.36 -0.39
CA THR A 199 -15.37 -17.53 -0.91
C THR A 199 -15.22 -18.82 -1.69
N GLY A 200 -16.30 -19.57 -1.96
CA GLY A 200 -16.22 -20.93 -2.51
C GLY A 200 -15.62 -21.02 -3.92
N HIS A 201 -15.38 -19.90 -4.59
CA HIS A 201 -14.86 -19.84 -5.95
C HIS A 201 -13.84 -18.69 -6.11
N GLY A 202 -12.89 -18.86 -7.03
CA GLY A 202 -11.92 -17.82 -7.39
C GLY A 202 -10.72 -17.68 -6.44
N LYS A 203 -10.04 -16.52 -6.53
CA LYS A 203 -8.76 -16.22 -5.85
C LYS A 203 -8.79 -16.30 -4.32
N TRP A 204 -9.96 -16.10 -3.71
CA TRP A 204 -10.13 -16.08 -2.25
C TRP A 204 -10.52 -17.43 -1.64
N MET A 205 -10.56 -18.50 -2.45
CA MET A 205 -10.94 -19.86 -2.00
C MET A 205 -10.14 -20.38 -0.82
N PHE A 206 -8.86 -20.00 -0.70
CA PHE A 206 -8.02 -20.42 0.42
C PHE A 206 -8.53 -19.97 1.80
N LEU A 207 -9.40 -18.95 1.85
CA LEU A 207 -10.03 -18.47 3.08
C LEU A 207 -11.16 -19.39 3.58
N GLU A 208 -11.58 -20.40 2.82
CA GLU A 208 -12.56 -21.39 3.28
C GLU A 208 -12.05 -22.18 4.50
N GLY A 209 -10.73 -22.34 4.63
CA GLY A 209 -10.09 -22.90 5.82
C GLY A 209 -10.34 -22.07 7.09
N VAL A 210 -10.49 -20.75 6.96
CA VAL A 210 -10.80 -19.83 8.08
C VAL A 210 -12.24 -20.02 8.52
N LYS A 211 -13.17 -20.24 7.59
CA LYS A 211 -14.58 -20.48 7.91
C LYS A 211 -14.79 -21.77 8.69
N THR A 212 -14.11 -22.83 8.25
CA THR A 212 -14.22 -24.17 8.83
C THR A 212 -13.52 -24.26 10.19
N SER A 213 -12.34 -23.67 10.32
CA SER A 213 -11.57 -23.69 11.58
C SER A 213 -12.05 -22.65 12.60
N GLY A 214 -12.64 -21.53 12.16
CA GLY A 214 -12.95 -20.40 13.04
C GLY A 214 -11.72 -19.69 13.61
N ALA A 215 -10.52 -19.98 13.07
CA ALA A 215 -9.25 -19.43 13.54
C ALA A 215 -8.66 -18.46 12.49
N PRO A 216 -7.98 -17.39 12.93
CA PRO A 216 -7.33 -16.46 12.00
C PRO A 216 -6.21 -17.16 11.21
N PRO A 217 -6.07 -16.89 9.90
CA PRO A 217 -5.01 -17.50 9.11
C PRO A 217 -3.65 -16.88 9.47
N PRO A 218 -2.57 -17.67 9.64
CA PRO A 218 -1.25 -17.10 9.84
C PRO A 218 -0.74 -16.42 8.56
N ARG A 219 0.03 -15.33 8.67
CA ARG A 219 0.60 -14.58 7.52
C ARG A 219 1.29 -15.48 6.49
N LYS A 220 2.02 -16.50 6.95
CA LYS A 220 2.70 -17.48 6.08
C LYS A 220 1.73 -18.17 5.11
N VAL A 221 0.49 -18.45 5.51
CA VAL A 221 -0.52 -19.05 4.62
C VAL A 221 -0.90 -18.08 3.50
N ILE A 222 -1.06 -16.78 3.82
CA ILE A 222 -1.35 -15.74 2.82
C ILE A 222 -0.19 -15.64 1.82
N VAL A 223 1.05 -15.58 2.32
CA VAL A 223 2.26 -15.55 1.48
C VAL A 223 2.36 -16.77 0.58
N GLN A 224 2.15 -17.97 1.12
CA GLN A 224 2.17 -19.21 0.32
C GLN A 224 1.07 -19.22 -0.73
N GLN A 225 -0.10 -18.64 -0.43
CA GLN A 225 -1.15 -18.52 -1.42
C GLN A 225 -0.78 -17.51 -2.50
N CYS A 226 -0.15 -16.37 -2.18
CA CYS A 226 0.39 -15.45 -3.18
C CYS A 226 1.46 -16.08 -4.08
N VAL A 227 2.28 -17.00 -3.54
CA VAL A 227 3.25 -17.79 -4.33
C VAL A 227 2.53 -18.73 -5.31
N ARG A 228 1.43 -19.35 -4.88
CA ARG A 228 0.64 -20.29 -5.69
C ARG A 228 -0.23 -19.60 -6.74
N ASP A 229 -0.82 -18.46 -6.38
CA ASP A 229 -1.68 -17.64 -7.23
C ASP A 229 -1.23 -16.18 -7.18
N MET A 230 -0.45 -15.78 -8.18
CA MET A 230 0.06 -14.42 -8.34
C MET A 230 -1.04 -13.39 -8.56
N GLY A 231 -2.26 -13.81 -8.92
CA GLY A 231 -3.41 -12.91 -9.03
C GLY A 231 -3.80 -12.29 -7.69
N ILE A 232 -3.54 -12.99 -6.58
CA ILE A 232 -3.74 -12.44 -5.23
C ILE A 232 -2.69 -11.39 -4.92
N LEU A 233 -1.42 -11.66 -5.25
CA LEU A 233 -0.34 -10.69 -5.07
C LEU A 233 -0.61 -9.42 -5.87
N GLU A 234 -1.05 -9.57 -7.12
CA GLU A 234 -1.45 -8.47 -7.98
C GLU A 234 -2.61 -7.67 -7.40
N ALA A 235 -3.63 -8.32 -6.83
CA ALA A 235 -4.73 -7.64 -6.14
C ALA A 235 -4.24 -6.82 -4.93
N LEU A 236 -3.30 -7.34 -4.14
CA LEU A 236 -2.70 -6.61 -3.01
C LEU A 236 -1.92 -5.39 -3.48
N CYS A 237 -1.06 -5.56 -4.47
CA CYS A 237 -0.26 -4.48 -5.07
C CYS A 237 -1.18 -3.39 -5.66
N ASN A 238 -2.24 -3.77 -6.36
CA ASN A 238 -3.20 -2.83 -6.93
C ASN A 238 -3.98 -2.08 -5.83
N TYR A 239 -4.35 -2.76 -4.75
CA TYR A 239 -5.04 -2.13 -3.62
C TYR A 239 -4.14 -1.16 -2.84
N ALA A 240 -2.85 -1.50 -2.71
CA ALA A 240 -1.83 -0.67 -2.07
C ALA A 240 -1.23 0.39 -3.00
N SER A 241 -1.60 0.43 -4.29
CA SER A 241 -1.07 1.43 -5.23
C SER A 241 -1.65 2.81 -4.93
N PRO A 242 -0.81 3.85 -4.74
CA PRO A 242 -1.31 5.20 -4.57
C PRO A 242 -1.93 5.73 -5.86
N SER A 243 -2.97 6.54 -5.71
CA SER A 243 -3.63 7.22 -6.84
C SER A 243 -3.92 8.68 -6.49
N LYS A 244 -4.23 9.50 -7.50
CA LYS A 244 -4.55 10.93 -7.30
C LYS A 244 -5.70 11.18 -6.32
N LYS A 245 -6.66 10.24 -6.24
CA LYS A 245 -7.87 10.36 -5.41
C LYS A 245 -7.79 9.58 -4.10
N VAL A 246 -6.97 8.53 -4.05
CA VAL A 246 -6.93 7.59 -2.94
C VAL A 246 -5.49 7.30 -2.55
N GLN A 247 -5.18 7.58 -1.29
CA GLN A 247 -3.94 7.17 -0.65
C GLN A 247 -4.21 5.96 0.25
N PRO A 248 -3.43 4.87 0.11
CA PRO A 248 -3.58 3.69 0.96
C PRO A 248 -3.17 4.00 2.39
N SER A 249 -3.78 3.29 3.35
CA SER A 249 -3.47 3.45 4.77
C SER A 249 -2.14 2.76 5.13
N ARG A 250 -1.49 3.21 6.22
CA ARG A 250 -0.23 2.62 6.69
C ARG A 250 -0.30 1.10 6.92
N PRO A 251 -1.37 0.54 7.52
CA PRO A 251 -1.51 -0.91 7.67
C PRO A 251 -1.52 -1.64 6.34
N VAL A 252 -2.21 -1.10 5.33
CA VAL A 252 -2.26 -1.68 3.97
C VAL A 252 -0.86 -1.69 3.33
N ILE A 253 -0.14 -0.57 3.40
CA ILE A 253 1.20 -0.45 2.81
C ILE A 253 2.17 -1.41 3.48
N SER A 254 2.22 -1.39 4.82
CA SER A 254 3.11 -2.23 5.61
C SER A 254 2.85 -3.72 5.36
N PHE A 255 1.57 -4.11 5.37
CA PHE A 255 1.17 -5.48 5.08
C PHE A 255 1.55 -5.90 3.64
N CYS A 256 1.22 -5.08 2.64
CA CYS A 256 1.52 -5.39 1.24
C CYS A 256 3.03 -5.51 1.00
N THR A 257 3.82 -4.57 1.53
CA THR A 257 5.28 -4.59 1.41
C THR A 257 5.86 -5.85 2.05
N ALA A 258 5.42 -6.21 3.27
CA ALA A 258 5.88 -7.41 3.95
C ALA A 258 5.53 -8.69 3.16
N VAL A 259 4.31 -8.80 2.64
CA VAL A 259 3.88 -9.95 1.83
C VAL A 259 4.71 -10.05 0.55
N VAL A 260 4.90 -8.95 -0.20
CA VAL A 260 5.70 -8.95 -1.44
C VAL A 260 7.13 -9.43 -1.19
N ILE A 261 7.77 -8.93 -0.13
CA ILE A 261 9.13 -9.31 0.26
C ILE A 261 9.21 -10.80 0.62
N GLU A 262 8.26 -11.30 1.42
CA GLU A 262 8.24 -12.72 1.81
C GLU A 262 7.93 -13.64 0.64
N VAL A 263 7.09 -13.22 -0.31
CA VAL A 263 6.85 -13.95 -1.57
C VAL A 263 8.15 -14.05 -2.37
N PHE A 264 8.86 -12.94 -2.57
CA PHE A 264 10.15 -12.93 -3.28
C PHE A 264 11.24 -13.74 -2.60
N GLY A 265 11.24 -13.77 -1.26
CA GLY A 265 12.11 -14.65 -0.47
C GLY A 265 11.76 -16.13 -0.65
N SER A 266 10.50 -16.46 -0.91
CA SER A 266 10.01 -17.83 -1.07
C SER A 266 10.11 -18.37 -2.50
N LEU A 267 10.14 -17.48 -3.51
CA LEU A 267 10.27 -17.87 -4.91
C LEU A 267 11.69 -18.39 -5.22
N PRO A 268 11.85 -19.49 -5.96
CA PRO A 268 13.19 -19.96 -6.35
C PRO A 268 13.87 -18.98 -7.33
N VAL A 269 13.12 -18.48 -8.31
CA VAL A 269 13.55 -17.51 -9.33
C VAL A 269 12.45 -16.46 -9.49
N ILE A 270 12.84 -15.19 -9.62
CA ILE A 270 11.92 -14.10 -9.95
C ILE A 270 12.00 -13.88 -11.46
N ASP A 271 11.06 -14.46 -12.20
CA ASP A 271 11.00 -14.34 -13.66
C ASP A 271 10.47 -12.97 -14.13
N SER A 272 10.51 -12.75 -15.44
CA SER A 272 10.05 -11.50 -16.05
C SER A 272 8.56 -11.24 -15.83
N ASP A 273 7.73 -12.26 -15.68
CA ASP A 273 6.28 -12.08 -15.56
C ASP A 273 5.90 -11.64 -14.15
N VAL A 274 6.61 -12.15 -13.13
CA VAL A 274 6.51 -11.62 -11.76
C VAL A 274 6.92 -10.15 -11.71
N VAL A 275 8.03 -9.77 -12.37
CA VAL A 275 8.46 -8.36 -12.44
C VAL A 275 7.40 -7.49 -13.12
N LYS A 276 6.84 -7.92 -14.26
CA LYS A 276 5.81 -7.18 -14.98
C LYS A 276 4.55 -6.91 -14.15
N ARG A 277 4.13 -7.86 -13.30
CA ARG A 277 2.94 -7.72 -12.45
C ARG A 277 3.12 -6.70 -11.32
N ILE A 278 4.34 -6.58 -10.78
CA ILE A 278 4.62 -5.72 -9.63
C ILE A 278 5.14 -4.34 -10.04
N LEU A 279 5.67 -4.22 -11.25
CA LEU A 279 6.20 -2.97 -11.78
C LEU A 279 5.20 -1.79 -11.71
N PRO A 280 3.90 -1.94 -12.05
CA PRO A 280 2.94 -0.83 -11.93
C PRO A 280 2.86 -0.28 -10.50
N TYR A 281 2.80 -1.15 -9.50
CA TYR A 281 2.78 -0.76 -8.09
C TYR A 281 4.05 0.01 -7.68
N LEU A 282 5.22 -0.46 -8.11
CA LEU A 282 6.50 0.21 -7.81
C LEU A 282 6.59 1.57 -8.48
N VAL A 283 6.20 1.66 -9.75
CA VAL A 283 6.22 2.93 -10.50
C VAL A 283 5.25 3.93 -9.88
N SER A 284 4.02 3.53 -9.58
CA SER A 284 3.05 4.41 -8.91
C SER A 284 3.53 4.87 -7.53
N SER A 285 4.18 3.98 -6.77
CA SER A 285 4.72 4.27 -5.44
C SER A 285 5.92 5.23 -5.47
N LEU A 286 6.79 5.13 -6.48
CA LEU A 286 7.94 6.02 -6.63
C LEU A 286 7.56 7.38 -7.25
N GLN A 287 6.49 7.43 -8.05
CA GLN A 287 6.03 8.66 -8.71
C GLN A 287 5.05 9.49 -7.89
N SER A 288 4.53 8.98 -6.76
CA SER A 288 3.50 9.68 -5.96
C SER A 288 3.98 10.99 -5.32
N HIS A 289 5.28 11.31 -5.39
CA HIS A 289 5.86 12.56 -4.90
C HIS A 289 6.12 13.62 -6.00
N SER A 290 6.14 13.21 -7.28
CA SER A 290 6.43 14.09 -8.42
C SER A 290 5.24 15.00 -8.75
N LYS A 291 5.06 16.07 -7.99
CA LYS A 291 4.24 17.21 -8.39
C LYS A 291 4.93 17.93 -9.56
N GLY A 292 4.38 17.73 -10.76
CA GLY A 292 4.60 18.64 -11.88
C GLY A 292 5.38 18.03 -13.04
N ASN A 293 4.65 17.81 -14.13
CA ASN A 293 5.13 17.73 -15.50
C ASN A 293 6.10 16.58 -15.83
N ILE A 294 5.59 15.55 -16.52
CA ILE A 294 6.15 14.99 -17.77
C ILE A 294 5.08 14.05 -18.33
N ASP A 295 4.50 14.45 -19.46
CA ASP A 295 3.85 13.53 -20.39
C ASP A 295 4.89 12.56 -20.93
N HIS A 296 4.79 11.27 -20.61
CA HIS A 296 5.29 10.23 -21.52
C HIS A 296 4.39 9.00 -21.51
N LYS A 297 3.49 9.04 -22.50
CA LYS A 297 2.73 7.95 -23.09
C LYS A 297 3.64 6.75 -23.38
N ASN A 298 3.22 5.58 -22.88
CA ASN A 298 3.53 4.22 -23.33
C ASN A 298 5.00 3.84 -23.53
N ARG A 299 5.50 2.90 -22.69
CA ARG A 299 6.42 1.83 -23.14
C ARG A 299 6.62 0.77 -22.06
N THR A 300 5.81 -0.29 -22.09
CA THR A 300 6.11 -1.57 -21.44
C THR A 300 5.66 -2.72 -22.32
N ALA A 301 6.55 -3.12 -23.23
CA ALA A 301 6.60 -4.48 -23.73
C ALA A 301 8.07 -4.79 -23.98
N ALA A 302 8.71 -5.51 -23.07
CA ALA A 302 10.02 -6.09 -23.31
C ALA A 302 10.08 -7.46 -22.65
N SER A 303 10.29 -8.46 -23.50
CA SER A 303 10.58 -9.85 -23.14
C SER A 303 11.94 -9.93 -22.46
N LEU A 304 12.07 -10.69 -21.37
CA LEU A 304 13.33 -10.86 -20.65
C LEU A 304 13.50 -12.30 -20.19
N THR A 305 14.65 -12.86 -20.55
CA THR A 305 15.18 -14.14 -20.09
C THR A 305 15.90 -13.94 -18.75
N VAL A 306 15.58 -14.79 -17.77
CA VAL A 306 16.11 -14.70 -16.40
C VAL A 306 16.98 -15.92 -16.10
N THR A 307 18.16 -15.70 -15.50
CA THR A 307 18.97 -16.74 -14.86
C THR A 307 19.16 -16.38 -13.39
N GLY A 308 19.00 -17.36 -12.50
CA GLY A 308 18.81 -17.13 -11.06
C GLY A 308 20.12 -16.98 -10.27
N GLN A 309 20.12 -16.08 -9.28
CA GLN A 309 21.09 -16.00 -8.20
C GLN A 309 20.39 -15.84 -6.82
N GLN A 310 21.03 -16.36 -5.76
CA GLN A 310 20.50 -16.41 -4.38
C GLN A 310 20.69 -15.09 -3.61
N PRO A 311 19.82 -14.77 -2.63
CA PRO A 311 19.87 -13.50 -1.89
C PRO A 311 20.99 -13.47 -0.85
N SER A 312 21.60 -12.30 -0.69
CA SER A 312 22.58 -12.01 0.36
C SER A 312 21.92 -11.70 1.71
N LEU A 313 22.56 -12.15 2.81
CA LEU A 313 22.14 -11.96 4.21
C LEU A 313 21.90 -10.48 4.62
N GLN A 314 22.39 -9.52 3.85
CA GLN A 314 22.34 -8.08 4.14
C GLN A 314 20.94 -7.48 3.95
N VAL A 315 20.16 -7.98 2.99
CA VAL A 315 18.76 -7.55 2.80
C VAL A 315 17.93 -7.96 4.01
N LEU A 316 18.18 -9.14 4.58
CA LEU A 316 17.47 -9.65 5.76
C LEU A 316 17.70 -8.80 7.01
N LEU A 317 18.89 -8.20 7.16
CA LEU A 317 19.23 -7.34 8.30
C LEU A 317 18.53 -5.97 8.24
N LEU A 318 18.38 -5.41 7.03
CA LEU A 318 17.60 -4.18 6.79
C LEU A 318 16.10 -4.44 7.02
N LEU A 319 15.61 -5.62 6.62
CA LEU A 319 14.24 -6.09 6.88
C LEU A 319 13.96 -6.24 8.38
N LEU A 320 14.89 -6.75 9.18
CA LEU A 320 14.72 -6.89 10.64
C LEU A 320 14.72 -5.55 11.39
N ARG A 321 15.42 -4.53 10.88
CA ARG A 321 15.42 -3.18 11.49
C ARG A 321 14.16 -2.37 11.17
N LEU A 322 13.57 -2.54 9.99
CA LEU A 322 12.35 -1.83 9.58
C LEU A 322 11.04 -2.52 10.02
N ASN A 323 11.10 -3.82 10.35
CA ASN A 323 9.96 -4.61 10.82
C ASN A 323 9.87 -4.70 12.36
N GLN A 324 10.64 -3.88 13.09
CA GLN A 324 10.39 -3.68 14.51
C GLN A 324 9.01 -3.01 14.65
N ARG A 325 8.08 -3.76 15.24
CA ARG A 325 6.65 -3.44 15.39
C ARG A 325 6.43 -1.95 15.73
N PRO A 326 5.41 -1.29 15.16
CA PRO A 326 4.91 -0.08 15.80
C PRO A 326 4.51 -0.47 17.23
N ARG A 327 5.07 0.23 18.22
CA ARG A 327 4.56 0.16 19.60
C ARG A 327 3.06 0.46 19.54
N PRO A 328 2.21 -0.23 20.31
CA PRO A 328 0.83 0.19 20.43
C PRO A 328 0.84 1.66 20.82
N LEU A 329 0.15 2.49 20.04
CA LEU A 329 -0.11 3.89 20.38
C LEU A 329 -0.92 3.87 21.68
N GLY A 330 -0.21 3.84 22.80
CA GLY A 330 -0.76 4.23 24.08
C GLY A 330 -1.15 5.69 23.96
N GLU A 331 -2.45 5.93 23.94
CA GLU A 331 -3.14 7.17 24.33
C GLU A 331 -2.28 8.44 24.22
N ALA A 332 -1.90 8.80 23.00
CA ALA A 332 -1.35 10.13 22.74
C ALA A 332 -2.54 11.10 22.65
N ARG A 333 -2.64 11.96 23.67
CA ARG A 333 -3.58 13.08 23.76
C ARG A 333 -3.79 13.78 22.42
N LEU A 334 -5.07 13.87 22.07
CA LEU A 334 -5.71 14.86 21.21
C LEU A 334 -4.85 16.10 20.91
N THR A 335 -4.25 16.15 19.73
CA THR A 335 -3.96 17.42 19.06
C THR A 335 -4.90 17.53 17.87
N LYS A 336 -5.89 18.40 18.04
CA LYS A 336 -6.78 18.88 16.99
C LYS A 336 -5.93 19.43 15.85
N ASN A 337 -6.16 18.96 14.63
CA ASN A 337 -6.31 19.79 13.43
C ASN A 337 -6.76 18.89 12.27
N ALA A 338 -8.05 19.02 11.98
CA ALA A 338 -8.78 18.27 10.99
C ALA A 338 -8.57 18.95 9.63
N HIS A 339 -7.50 18.52 9.00
CA HIS A 339 -7.11 18.59 7.59
C HIS A 339 -5.87 17.70 7.64
N GLY A 340 -5.92 16.49 7.05
CA GLY A 340 -4.83 15.52 7.17
C GLY A 340 -3.51 16.26 7.07
N SER A 341 -2.79 16.35 8.19
CA SER A 341 -1.76 17.37 8.32
C SER A 341 -0.76 17.16 7.20
N PRO A 342 -0.13 18.21 6.65
CA PRO A 342 0.92 18.04 5.65
C PRO A 342 1.96 16.99 6.09
N GLU A 343 2.18 16.83 7.40
CA GLU A 343 3.05 15.81 7.99
C GLU A 343 2.51 14.37 7.90
N GLU A 344 1.22 14.11 8.12
CA GLU A 344 0.68 12.75 8.04
C GLU A 344 0.66 12.21 6.60
N LEU A 345 0.27 13.05 5.64
CA LEU A 345 0.35 12.74 4.21
C LEU A 345 1.80 12.53 3.76
N ARG A 346 2.74 13.35 4.27
CA ARG A 346 4.17 13.17 4.03
C ARG A 346 4.69 11.86 4.60
N LEU A 347 4.33 11.53 5.84
CA LEU A 347 4.80 10.31 6.50
C LEU A 347 4.21 9.05 5.83
N ALA A 348 2.94 9.10 5.40
CA ALA A 348 2.35 8.02 4.60
C ALA A 348 3.05 7.87 3.23
N SER A 349 3.31 8.97 2.53
CA SER A 349 4.07 8.97 1.27
C SER A 349 5.50 8.43 1.46
N SER A 350 6.16 8.80 2.55
CA SER A 350 7.51 8.32 2.88
C SER A 350 7.53 6.80 3.11
N MET A 351 6.54 6.24 3.81
CA MET A 351 6.43 4.80 4.02
C MET A 351 6.17 4.02 2.74
N ILE A 352 5.33 4.54 1.83
CA ILE A 352 5.08 3.95 0.51
C ILE A 352 6.39 3.87 -0.27
N MET A 353 7.14 4.97 -0.31
CA MET A 353 8.41 5.05 -1.02
C MET A 353 9.45 4.10 -0.42
N ALA A 354 9.61 4.09 0.91
CA ALA A 354 10.51 3.16 1.58
C ALA A 354 10.16 1.70 1.25
N GLY A 355 8.87 1.36 1.25
CA GLY A 355 8.36 0.04 0.84
C GLY A 355 8.77 -0.34 -0.58
N ALA A 356 8.52 0.58 -1.54
CA ALA A 356 8.87 0.37 -2.94
C ALA A 356 10.39 0.25 -3.15
N LEU A 357 11.19 1.08 -2.50
CA LEU A 357 12.66 1.07 -2.58
C LEU A 357 13.26 -0.25 -2.04
N MET A 358 12.69 -0.78 -0.94
CA MET A 358 13.08 -2.09 -0.43
C MET A 358 12.79 -3.20 -1.44
N ILE A 359 11.61 -3.19 -2.06
CA ILE A 359 11.23 -4.18 -3.08
C ILE A 359 12.14 -4.06 -4.31
N VAL A 360 12.46 -2.85 -4.76
CA VAL A 360 13.39 -2.60 -5.88
C VAL A 360 14.79 -3.15 -5.57
N GLY A 361 15.32 -2.89 -4.38
CA GLY A 361 16.61 -3.43 -3.96
C GLY A 361 16.64 -4.96 -3.96
N LEU A 362 15.55 -5.59 -3.50
CA LEU A 362 15.41 -7.04 -3.52
C LEU A 362 15.30 -7.60 -4.94
N LEU A 363 14.52 -6.96 -5.82
CA LEU A 363 14.41 -7.33 -7.23
C LEU A 363 15.76 -7.28 -7.94
N ALA A 364 16.52 -6.21 -7.72
CA ALA A 364 17.84 -6.07 -8.32
C ALA A 364 18.83 -7.15 -7.85
N ASN A 365 18.70 -7.65 -6.61
CA ASN A 365 19.52 -8.76 -6.13
C ASN A 365 19.11 -10.11 -6.72
N ARG A 366 17.80 -10.32 -6.90
CA ARG A 366 17.20 -11.65 -7.16
C ARG A 366 16.81 -11.90 -8.61
N SER A 367 16.90 -10.89 -9.46
CA SER A 367 16.58 -10.97 -10.88
C SER A 367 17.51 -10.09 -11.71
N THR A 368 17.79 -10.51 -12.94
CA THR A 368 18.44 -9.66 -13.94
C THR A 368 17.39 -8.79 -14.60
N LEU A 369 17.43 -7.49 -14.35
CA LEU A 369 16.49 -6.54 -14.92
C LEU A 369 16.99 -6.05 -16.27
N SER A 370 16.06 -5.63 -17.15
CA SER A 370 16.48 -5.02 -18.42
C SER A 370 17.28 -3.73 -18.18
N PRO A 371 18.29 -3.41 -19.02
CA PRO A 371 19.05 -2.17 -18.90
C PRO A 371 18.17 -0.91 -18.88
N ASN A 372 17.07 -0.91 -19.64
CA ASN A 372 16.10 0.18 -19.66
C ASN A 372 15.38 0.33 -18.33
N LEU A 373 14.95 -0.77 -17.73
CA LEU A 373 14.31 -0.77 -16.42
C LEU A 373 15.29 -0.33 -15.33
N VAL A 374 16.53 -0.84 -15.35
CA VAL A 374 17.60 -0.42 -14.42
C VAL A 374 17.84 1.08 -14.52
N LYS A 375 17.99 1.62 -15.73
CA LYS A 375 18.16 3.05 -15.95
C LYS A 375 16.98 3.88 -15.43
N SER A 376 15.75 3.40 -15.64
CA SER A 376 14.54 4.06 -15.13
C SER A 376 14.48 4.03 -13.60
N LEU A 377 14.76 2.87 -12.99
CA LEU A 377 14.73 2.70 -11.54
C LEU A 377 15.80 3.56 -10.86
N ILE A 378 17.03 3.58 -11.38
CA ILE A 378 18.09 4.44 -10.86
C ILE A 378 17.68 5.90 -10.90
N ARG A 379 17.09 6.35 -12.01
CA ARG A 379 16.60 7.72 -12.12
C ARG A 379 15.55 8.01 -11.04
N SER A 380 14.54 7.16 -10.90
CA SER A 380 13.49 7.33 -9.89
C SER A 380 14.02 7.29 -8.45
N ILE A 381 14.95 6.40 -8.12
CA ILE A 381 15.56 6.31 -6.78
C ILE A 381 16.31 7.60 -6.44
N VAL A 382 17.05 8.14 -7.40
CA VAL A 382 17.86 9.34 -7.22
C VAL A 382 16.98 10.60 -7.12
N ASP A 383 15.90 10.67 -7.91
CA ASP A 383 14.91 11.74 -7.80
C ASP A 383 14.27 11.75 -6.39
N VAL A 384 13.90 10.58 -5.83
CA VAL A 384 13.41 10.45 -4.45
C VAL A 384 14.47 10.87 -3.43
N ALA A 385 15.73 10.42 -3.60
CA ALA A 385 16.81 10.78 -2.69
C ALA A 385 17.08 12.30 -2.65
N ARG A 386 16.90 13.00 -3.77
CA ARG A 386 17.08 14.46 -3.84
C ARG A 386 15.98 15.21 -3.09
N GLU A 387 14.71 14.86 -3.32
CA GLU A 387 13.57 15.57 -2.73
C GLU A 387 13.56 15.55 -1.19
N ASP A 388 14.09 14.49 -0.56
CA ASP A 388 14.24 14.43 0.90
C ASP A 388 15.28 15.39 1.46
N THR A 389 16.36 15.64 0.72
CA THR A 389 17.45 16.53 1.17
C THR A 389 17.02 18.00 1.22
N GLU A 390 15.96 18.37 0.50
CA GLU A 390 15.41 19.73 0.46
C GLU A 390 14.40 20.01 1.58
N HIS A 391 13.87 18.97 2.23
CA HIS A 391 12.59 19.08 2.96
C HIS A 391 12.56 18.44 4.35
N SER A 392 13.57 17.65 4.74
CA SER A 392 13.58 16.84 5.95
C SER A 392 14.90 16.96 6.72
N THR A 393 14.83 17.08 8.06
CA THR A 393 15.98 16.92 8.97
C THR A 393 16.27 15.45 9.28
N ASP A 394 15.36 14.53 8.94
CA ASP A 394 15.47 13.10 9.22
C ASP A 394 15.92 12.35 7.95
N LEU A 395 17.18 11.87 7.96
CA LEU A 395 17.91 11.26 6.83
C LEU A 395 17.43 9.83 6.47
N GLN A 396 16.28 9.38 6.96
CA GLN A 396 15.87 7.97 6.87
C GLN A 396 15.51 7.55 5.45
N LEU A 397 14.64 8.29 4.75
CA LEU A 397 14.26 7.94 3.38
C LEU A 397 15.41 8.17 2.39
N PHE A 398 16.25 9.17 2.63
CA PHE A 398 17.54 9.33 1.94
C PHE A 398 18.42 8.07 2.09
N ARG A 399 18.63 7.57 3.32
CA ARG A 399 19.40 6.33 3.57
C ARG A 399 18.80 5.11 2.86
N VAL A 400 17.48 4.95 2.90
CA VAL A 400 16.79 3.84 2.22
C VAL A 400 16.93 3.95 0.70
N SER A 401 16.79 5.15 0.14
CA SER A 401 16.96 5.42 -1.30
C SER A 401 18.39 5.17 -1.74
N PHE A 402 19.36 5.65 -0.97
CA PHE A 402 20.77 5.45 -1.25
C PHE A 402 21.14 3.96 -1.20
N MET A 403 20.64 3.21 -0.21
CA MET A 403 20.84 1.76 -0.15
C MET A 403 20.17 1.01 -1.29
N ALA A 404 18.99 1.44 -1.73
CA ALA A 404 18.36 0.88 -2.91
C ALA A 404 19.21 1.14 -4.18
N LEU A 405 19.74 2.35 -4.34
CA LEU A 405 20.63 2.69 -5.44
C LEU A 405 21.89 1.82 -5.44
N VAL A 406 22.54 1.71 -4.28
CA VAL A 406 23.72 0.86 -4.07
C VAL A 406 23.41 -0.58 -4.46
N ASN A 407 22.29 -1.16 -3.99
CA ASN A 407 21.89 -2.52 -4.35
C ASN A 407 21.65 -2.68 -5.85
N VAL A 408 20.97 -1.72 -6.49
CA VAL A 408 20.73 -1.79 -7.94
C VAL A 408 22.05 -1.81 -8.70
N VAL A 409 23.01 -0.95 -8.35
CA VAL A 409 24.31 -0.89 -9.04
C VAL A 409 25.19 -2.11 -8.73
N GLN A 410 25.13 -2.63 -7.51
CA GLN A 410 25.90 -3.80 -7.11
C GLN A 410 25.45 -5.06 -7.83
N PHE A 411 24.14 -5.31 -7.91
CA PHE A 411 23.63 -6.57 -8.42
C PHE A 411 23.27 -6.55 -9.91
N GLN A 412 23.16 -5.37 -10.52
CA GLN A 412 22.93 -5.25 -11.96
C GLN A 412 24.26 -5.03 -12.73
N SER A 413 24.24 -5.32 -14.03
CA SER A 413 25.36 -5.07 -14.94
C SER A 413 25.39 -3.60 -15.35
N ILE A 414 26.06 -2.77 -14.55
CA ILE A 414 26.21 -1.33 -14.80
C ILE A 414 27.69 -1.02 -14.89
N GLU A 415 28.09 -0.37 -15.98
CA GLU A 415 29.49 0.04 -16.20
C GLU A 415 29.71 1.51 -15.82
N VAL A 416 28.78 2.39 -16.19
CA VAL A 416 28.86 3.84 -15.95
C VAL A 416 27.51 4.36 -15.50
N LEU A 417 27.50 5.21 -14.46
CA LEU A 417 26.29 5.87 -13.99
C LEU A 417 25.87 6.97 -14.98
N PRO A 418 24.57 7.12 -15.31
CA PRO A 418 24.11 8.20 -16.16
C PRO A 418 24.52 9.57 -15.60
N LYS A 419 24.98 10.50 -16.46
CA LYS A 419 25.43 11.86 -16.04
C LYS A 419 24.44 12.58 -15.12
N LYS A 420 23.14 12.54 -15.43
CA LYS A 420 22.08 13.12 -14.58
C LYS A 420 22.06 12.56 -13.14
N VAL A 421 22.43 11.29 -12.96
CA VAL A 421 22.52 10.65 -11.64
C VAL A 421 23.73 11.19 -10.89
N VAL A 422 24.88 11.26 -11.55
CA VAL A 422 26.11 11.83 -10.98
C VAL A 422 25.91 13.30 -10.59
N ASP A 423 25.18 14.07 -11.42
CA ASP A 423 24.86 15.47 -11.15
C ASP A 423 23.95 15.67 -9.93
N ILE A 424 23.10 14.70 -9.61
CA ILE A 424 22.29 14.74 -8.38
C ILE A 424 23.11 14.26 -7.18
N LEU A 425 23.93 13.20 -7.36
CA LEU A 425 24.77 12.68 -6.28
C LEU A 425 25.77 13.73 -5.78
N LYS A 426 26.34 14.56 -6.66
CA LYS A 426 27.26 15.65 -6.27
C LYS A 426 26.60 16.76 -5.44
N GLU A 427 25.28 16.91 -5.52
CA GLU A 427 24.53 17.93 -4.75
C GLU A 427 24.27 17.48 -3.31
N ILE A 428 24.47 16.20 -2.99
CA ILE A 428 24.28 15.64 -1.66
C ILE A 428 25.37 16.17 -0.72
N ARG A 429 24.94 16.79 0.38
CA ARG A 429 25.84 17.24 1.46
C ARG A 429 26.53 16.06 2.13
N ASP A 430 27.85 16.16 2.31
CA ASP A 430 28.68 15.14 2.97
C ASP A 430 28.53 13.72 2.37
N LEU A 431 28.46 13.63 1.03
CA LEU A 431 28.42 12.35 0.31
C LEU A 431 29.58 11.42 0.73
N SER A 432 30.78 11.98 0.89
CA SER A 432 31.98 11.28 1.35
C SER A 432 31.80 10.63 2.72
N GLY A 433 31.29 11.37 3.72
CA GLY A 433 31.00 10.82 5.04
C GLY A 433 29.92 9.73 5.02
N ILE A 434 28.88 9.90 4.20
CA ILE A 434 27.83 8.89 4.01
C ILE A 434 28.41 7.60 3.41
N LEU A 435 29.20 7.71 2.34
CA LEU A 435 29.85 6.56 1.70
C LEU A 435 30.78 5.84 2.66
N PHE A 436 31.56 6.57 3.46
CA PHE A 436 32.43 6.00 4.48
C PHE A 436 31.64 5.24 5.57
N GLY A 437 30.48 5.75 5.98
CA GLY A 437 29.60 5.02 6.90
C GLY A 437 29.12 3.70 6.28
N LEU A 438 28.74 3.72 5.00
CA LEU A 438 28.24 2.55 4.29
C LEU A 438 29.30 1.49 4.03
N THR A 439 30.55 1.86 3.74
CA THR A 439 31.64 0.89 3.56
C THR A 439 31.98 0.11 4.82
N LYS A 440 31.63 0.62 6.01
CA LYS A 440 31.76 -0.10 7.27
C LYS A 440 30.62 -1.10 7.50
N GLU A 441 29.43 -0.79 7.03
CA GLU A 441 28.22 -1.59 7.27
C GLU A 441 27.96 -2.63 6.17
N PHE A 442 28.37 -2.33 4.93
CA PHE A 442 28.03 -3.12 3.74
C PHE A 442 29.23 -3.24 2.79
N ASN A 443 29.29 -4.34 2.03
CA ASN A 443 30.18 -4.39 0.88
C ASN A 443 29.61 -3.45 -0.19
N VAL A 444 30.33 -2.39 -0.53
CA VAL A 444 29.92 -1.43 -1.57
C VAL A 444 31.00 -1.25 -2.64
N ASP A 445 31.97 -2.17 -2.72
CA ASP A 445 33.19 -2.02 -3.52
C ASP A 445 32.88 -1.82 -5.01
N LYS A 446 31.95 -2.63 -5.54
CA LYS A 446 31.51 -2.51 -6.94
C LYS A 446 30.83 -1.16 -7.20
N PHE A 447 29.97 -0.71 -6.30
CA PHE A 447 29.31 0.59 -6.40
C PHE A 447 30.33 1.73 -6.36
N MET A 448 31.28 1.68 -5.41
CA MET A 448 32.36 2.67 -5.28
C MET A 448 33.22 2.73 -6.54
N ALA A 449 33.59 1.57 -7.09
CA ALA A 449 34.36 1.52 -8.33
C ALA A 449 33.62 2.21 -9.49
N ILE A 450 32.34 1.87 -9.70
CA ILE A 450 31.53 2.44 -10.77
C ILE A 450 31.30 3.95 -10.55
N LEU A 451 31.05 4.38 -9.32
CA LEU A 451 30.85 5.79 -8.97
C LEU A 451 32.12 6.61 -9.27
N LEU A 452 33.28 6.15 -8.80
CA LEU A 452 34.55 6.82 -9.01
C LEU A 452 34.95 6.86 -10.49
N GLU A 453 34.78 5.74 -11.21
CA GLU A 453 35.01 5.70 -12.66
C GLU A 453 34.08 6.66 -13.42
N SER A 454 32.81 6.77 -13.01
CA SER A 454 31.86 7.70 -13.61
C SER A 454 32.24 9.16 -13.33
N LEU A 455 32.64 9.49 -12.10
CA LEU A 455 33.12 10.82 -11.73
C LEU A 455 34.38 11.20 -12.53
N MET A 456 35.32 10.26 -12.70
CA MET A 456 36.53 10.45 -13.52
C MET A 456 36.21 10.63 -15.00
N GLU A 457 35.23 9.91 -15.54
CA GLU A 457 34.82 10.05 -16.94
C GLU A 457 34.19 11.43 -17.20
N TYR A 458 33.50 11.99 -16.22
CA TYR A 458 32.86 13.31 -16.34
C TYR A 458 33.72 14.48 -15.86
N SER A 459 34.82 14.23 -15.12
CA SER A 459 35.69 15.29 -14.60
C SER A 459 36.43 16.07 -15.69
N SER A 460 36.52 15.55 -16.92
CA SER A 460 37.13 16.30 -18.02
C SER A 460 36.31 17.53 -18.43
N ASN A 461 35.02 17.57 -18.10
CA ASN A 461 34.08 18.60 -18.53
C ASN A 461 33.31 19.25 -17.37
N ASP A 462 33.49 18.79 -16.13
CA ASP A 462 32.75 19.24 -14.95
C ASP A 462 33.67 19.26 -13.72
N ASP A 463 34.14 20.45 -13.34
CA ASP A 463 35.01 20.68 -12.18
C ASP A 463 34.36 20.22 -10.86
N GLY A 464 33.02 20.23 -10.78
CA GLY A 464 32.30 19.72 -9.61
C GLY A 464 32.48 18.20 -9.44
N CYS A 465 32.55 17.45 -10.55
CA CYS A 465 32.88 16.02 -10.49
C CYS A 465 34.31 15.80 -9.99
N HIS A 466 35.24 16.68 -10.35
CA HIS A 466 36.63 16.60 -9.88
C HIS A 466 36.74 16.85 -8.37
N GLN A 467 36.06 17.87 -7.83
CA GLN A 467 36.06 18.17 -6.40
C GLN A 467 35.46 17.03 -5.56
N VAL A 468 34.32 16.48 -5.98
CA VAL A 468 33.68 15.35 -5.28
C VAL A 468 34.53 14.10 -5.35
N LEU A 469 35.17 13.82 -6.50
CA LEU A 469 36.09 12.70 -6.66
C LEU A 469 37.24 12.76 -5.64
N LEU A 470 37.88 13.93 -5.51
CA LEU A 470 38.96 14.12 -4.55
C LEU A 470 38.48 13.93 -3.11
N SER A 471 37.35 14.56 -2.76
CA SER A 471 36.77 14.42 -1.42
C SER A 471 36.50 12.95 -1.06
N ILE A 472 35.98 12.14 -2.00
CA ILE A 472 35.72 10.72 -1.75
C ILE A 472 37.03 9.94 -1.59
N ILE A 473 38.05 10.19 -2.42
CA ILE A 473 39.34 9.48 -2.34
C ILE A 473 40.06 9.79 -1.01
N GLU A 474 39.93 11.01 -0.50
CA GLU A 474 40.55 11.41 0.77
C GLU A 474 39.85 10.83 2.01
N THR A 475 38.53 10.62 1.92
CA THR A 475 37.70 10.23 3.07
C THR A 475 37.39 8.74 3.13
N VAL A 476 37.24 8.08 1.97
CA VAL A 476 36.82 6.68 1.86
C VAL A 476 38.04 5.81 1.54
N PRO A 477 38.25 4.68 2.23
CA PRO A 477 39.38 3.80 1.93
C PRO A 477 39.21 3.16 0.54
N VAL A 478 39.97 3.65 -0.44
CA VAL A 478 39.93 3.18 -1.84
C VAL A 478 41.11 2.28 -2.22
N ASN A 479 41.86 1.76 -1.24
CA ASN A 479 43.10 0.99 -1.45
C ASN A 479 42.94 -0.16 -2.46
N ALA A 480 41.82 -0.89 -2.38
CA ALA A 480 41.52 -2.01 -3.29
C ALA A 480 41.15 -1.57 -4.72
N LEU A 481 40.80 -0.30 -4.92
CA LEU A 481 40.35 0.26 -6.19
C LEU A 481 41.45 1.03 -6.93
N VAL A 482 42.57 1.36 -6.28
CA VAL A 482 43.65 2.19 -6.84
C VAL A 482 44.10 1.71 -8.22
N GLY A 483 44.39 0.42 -8.40
CA GLY A 483 44.85 -0.12 -9.68
C GLY A 483 43.83 0.05 -10.82
N ARG A 484 42.54 -0.11 -10.50
CA ARG A 484 41.43 0.08 -11.45
C ARG A 484 41.27 1.55 -11.82
N LEU A 485 41.31 2.45 -10.84
CA LEU A 485 41.24 3.90 -11.06
C LEU A 485 42.41 4.41 -11.90
N VAL A 486 43.65 4.02 -11.57
CA VAL A 486 44.84 4.43 -12.34
C VAL A 486 44.74 3.96 -13.79
N SER A 487 44.31 2.71 -14.01
CA SER A 487 44.11 2.16 -15.35
C SER A 487 43.06 2.95 -16.15
N LYS A 488 41.93 3.27 -15.52
CA LYS A 488 40.88 4.10 -16.15
C LYS A 488 41.38 5.52 -16.41
N LEU A 489 42.15 6.13 -15.50
CA LEU A 489 42.72 7.45 -15.66
C LEU A 489 43.63 7.50 -16.90
N LEU A 490 44.60 6.58 -16.98
CA LEU A 490 45.51 6.45 -18.12
C LEU A 490 44.75 6.25 -19.45
N TYR A 491 43.74 5.39 -19.44
CA TYR A 491 42.88 5.18 -20.62
C TYR A 491 42.16 6.47 -21.05
N THR A 492 41.62 7.21 -20.09
CA THR A 492 40.86 8.44 -20.36
C THR A 492 41.78 9.55 -20.86
N SER A 493 42.96 9.70 -20.26
CA SER A 493 44.02 10.61 -20.73
C SER A 493 44.46 10.26 -22.16
N MET A 494 44.66 8.97 -22.46
CA MET A 494 45.01 8.51 -23.81
C MET A 494 43.89 8.81 -24.82
N LYS A 495 42.62 8.62 -24.44
CA LYS A 495 41.45 8.94 -25.27
C LYS A 495 41.34 10.45 -25.56
N LEU A 496 41.58 11.29 -24.55
CA LEU A 496 41.58 12.75 -24.71
C LEU A 496 42.72 13.22 -25.60
N TYR A 497 43.92 12.66 -25.45
CA TYR A 497 45.07 12.94 -26.30
C TYR A 497 44.77 12.62 -27.78
N LYS A 498 44.17 11.46 -28.06
CA LYS A 498 43.76 11.07 -29.43
C LYS A 498 42.69 12.00 -30.01
N LYS A 499 41.69 12.37 -29.21
CA LYS A 499 40.62 13.29 -29.63
C LYS A 499 41.17 14.68 -29.97
N GLY A 500 42.16 15.16 -29.22
CA GLY A 500 42.88 16.41 -29.50
C GLY A 500 43.58 16.39 -30.86
N ASN A 501 44.25 15.27 -31.20
CA ASN A 501 44.96 15.11 -32.47
C ASN A 501 44.04 15.05 -33.70
N GLU A 502 42.84 14.47 -33.58
CA GLU A 502 41.86 14.43 -34.69
C GLU A 502 41.30 15.83 -35.01
N THR A 503 40.96 16.64 -34.01
CA THR A 503 40.52 18.03 -34.20
C THR A 503 41.58 18.97 -34.80
N SER A 504 42.88 18.70 -34.57
CA SER A 504 43.97 19.45 -35.21
C SER A 504 44.26 19.00 -36.65
N SER A 505 43.75 17.84 -37.07
CA SER A 505 43.95 17.28 -38.42
C SER A 505 42.82 17.61 -39.41
N SER A 506 41.63 18.02 -38.94
CA SER A 506 40.50 18.42 -39.79
C SER A 506 40.46 19.92 -40.12
N SER A 507 41.45 20.70 -39.66
CA SER A 507 41.62 22.13 -39.98
C SER A 507 42.83 22.37 -40.88
N ALA A 508 42.99 21.56 -41.93
CA ALA A 508 43.88 21.89 -43.04
C ALA A 508 43.04 22.52 -44.16
N PRO A 509 43.29 23.79 -44.55
CA PRO A 509 42.59 24.40 -45.67
C PRO A 509 43.10 23.78 -46.98
N GLY A 510 42.19 23.20 -47.75
CA GLY A 510 42.38 22.85 -49.15
C GLY A 510 41.57 23.80 -50.01
#